data_AF-A0ABD3V6X2-F1
#
_entry.id   AF-A0ABD3V6X2-F1
#
_cell.length_a   1.000
_cell.length_b   1.000
_cell.length_c   1.000
_cell.angle_alpha   90.00
_cell.angle_beta   90.00
_cell.angle_gamma   90.00
#
_symmetry.space_group_name_H-M   'P 1'
#
loop_
_entity.id
_entity.type
_entity.pdbx_description
1 polymer ?
#
loop_
_entity_poly.entity_id
_entity_poly.type
_entity_poly.pdbx_seq_one_letter_code
_entity_poly.pdbx_strand_id
1 'polypeptide(L)'
;MILPENPLVQEVPKIIQPRNHKAKVCVWADLTVDDLDRVNESLNADHIKQVLADIFHLDDYKENLKTGIVMDLYYYTLQFARDNAFSKEQTSTLFSIIKKTHEVCIETPFGNIDQTFNYFKELVLCHAVNRPPHSIELFTADHVRMITEYTVNTYFRHFKMYKYAFTPLVRLDLTLSYVGIPETPPPSEADEPDAGLEAEQGELTGDSETPAVAPERPTEPEESPERKELRTMIQTYLTEEVKKIKASVDSHLKSTEDLLNKKLDIAEGGGASTQKGGRGSAKGKKK
;
A
#
# COMPACT_ATOMS: atom_id res chain seq x y z
N MET A 1 -39.00 1.99 43.48
CA MET A 1 -38.23 1.04 42.66
C MET A 1 -37.84 1.81 41.40
N ILE A 2 -36.65 2.41 41.41
CA ILE A 2 -36.13 3.19 40.30
C ILE A 2 -35.23 2.22 39.53
N LEU A 3 -35.63 1.86 38.32
CA LEU A 3 -34.80 1.07 37.42
C LEU A 3 -33.54 1.89 37.12
N PRO A 4 -32.32 1.31 37.20
CA PRO A 4 -31.13 2.03 36.81
C PRO A 4 -31.21 2.34 35.31
N GLU A 5 -31.04 3.62 34.98
CA GLU A 5 -30.98 4.09 33.61
C GLU A 5 -29.91 3.30 32.85
N ASN A 6 -30.33 2.76 31.71
CA ASN A 6 -29.48 2.07 30.77
C ASN A 6 -28.32 3.01 30.38
N PRO A 7 -27.04 2.67 30.66
CA PRO A 7 -25.93 3.56 30.35
C PRO A 7 -25.83 3.68 28.84
N LEU A 8 -26.22 4.87 28.35
CA LEU A 8 -25.91 5.45 27.05
C LEU A 8 -25.69 4.42 25.93
N VAL A 9 -26.77 4.14 25.17
CA VAL A 9 -26.65 3.60 23.81
C VAL A 9 -25.90 4.67 22.99
N GLN A 10 -24.58 4.62 23.05
CA GLN A 10 -23.71 5.50 22.32
C GLN A 10 -23.86 5.11 20.85
N GLU A 11 -24.54 5.95 20.06
CA GLU A 11 -24.72 5.70 18.64
C GLU A 11 -23.35 5.49 18.00
N VAL A 12 -23.11 4.29 17.48
CA VAL A 12 -21.84 3.95 16.84
C VAL A 12 -21.63 4.91 15.66
N PRO A 13 -20.51 5.66 15.61
CA PRO A 13 -20.25 6.57 14.50
C PRO A 13 -20.32 5.82 13.17
N LYS A 14 -21.15 6.29 12.24
CA LYS A 14 -21.24 5.70 10.89
C LYS A 14 -20.01 6.08 10.08
N ILE A 15 -18.99 5.22 10.10
CA ILE A 15 -17.77 5.40 9.31
C ILE A 15 -18.06 5.03 7.85
N ILE A 16 -17.66 5.90 6.92
CA ILE A 16 -17.80 5.65 5.48
C ILE A 16 -16.89 4.47 5.11
N GLN A 17 -17.48 3.42 4.54
CA GLN A 17 -16.73 2.27 4.04
C GLN A 17 -16.17 2.52 2.64
N PRO A 18 -15.06 1.87 2.24
CA PRO A 18 -14.54 1.94 0.88
C PRO A 18 -15.61 1.59 -0.17
N ARG A 19 -15.75 2.43 -1.20
CA ARG A 19 -16.70 2.24 -2.30
C ARG A 19 -15.99 2.22 -3.64
N ASN A 20 -16.59 1.53 -4.61
CA ASN A 20 -16.14 1.57 -5.99
C ASN A 20 -16.74 2.81 -6.69
N HIS A 21 -15.87 3.60 -7.29
CA HIS A 21 -16.22 4.80 -8.03
C HIS A 21 -16.16 4.50 -9.53
N LYS A 22 -17.07 5.09 -10.31
CA LYS A 22 -17.05 4.99 -11.77
C LYS A 22 -16.39 6.22 -12.37
N ALA A 23 -15.42 6.01 -13.26
CA ALA A 23 -14.78 7.09 -13.98
C ALA A 23 -15.78 7.84 -14.87
N LYS A 24 -15.59 9.16 -14.95
CA LYS A 24 -16.29 10.06 -15.86
C LYS A 24 -15.27 11.00 -16.49
N VAL A 25 -15.55 11.44 -17.71
CA VAL A 25 -14.76 12.47 -18.40
C VAL A 25 -14.66 13.72 -17.52
N CYS A 26 -13.46 14.27 -17.37
CA CYS A 26 -13.15 15.36 -16.45
C CYS A 26 -12.35 16.52 -17.07
N VAL A 27 -12.40 16.66 -18.39
CA VAL A 27 -11.79 17.80 -19.09
C VAL A 27 -12.46 19.09 -18.62
N TRP A 28 -11.67 20.10 -18.22
CA TRP A 28 -12.14 21.39 -17.69
C TRP A 28 -13.02 21.29 -16.42
N ALA A 29 -12.95 20.18 -15.68
CA ALA A 29 -13.79 19.98 -14.49
C ALA A 29 -13.33 20.84 -13.30
N ASP A 30 -12.02 20.92 -13.06
CA ASP A 30 -11.45 21.58 -11.88
C ASP A 30 -10.61 22.81 -12.20
N LEU A 31 -9.98 22.86 -13.37
CA LEU A 31 -9.21 24.01 -13.86
C LEU A 31 -9.75 24.41 -15.22
N THR A 32 -10.20 25.66 -15.36
CA THR A 32 -10.69 26.21 -16.62
C THR A 32 -9.54 26.66 -17.54
N VAL A 33 -9.87 27.06 -18.76
CA VAL A 33 -8.87 27.61 -19.71
C VAL A 33 -8.25 28.88 -19.13
N ASP A 34 -9.07 29.76 -18.58
CA ASP A 34 -8.64 31.03 -17.99
C ASP A 34 -7.74 30.79 -16.77
N ASP A 35 -8.06 29.79 -15.93
CA ASP A 35 -7.24 29.42 -14.78
C ASP A 35 -5.85 28.92 -15.20
N LEU A 36 -5.79 28.07 -16.24
CA LEU A 36 -4.51 27.60 -16.76
C LEU A 36 -3.72 28.73 -17.42
N ASP A 37 -4.38 29.71 -18.02
CA ASP A 37 -3.70 30.87 -18.58
C ASP A 37 -3.09 31.73 -17.48
N ARG A 38 -3.83 32.00 -16.39
CA ARG A 38 -3.31 32.67 -15.20
C ARG A 38 -2.13 31.92 -14.57
N VAL A 39 -2.20 30.60 -14.50
CA VAL A 39 -1.09 29.77 -14.00
C VAL A 39 0.15 29.88 -14.92
N ASN A 40 -0.06 29.94 -16.24
CA ASN A 40 1.02 30.01 -17.22
C ASN A 40 1.60 31.42 -17.44
N GLU A 41 0.98 32.47 -16.89
CA GLU A 41 1.48 33.85 -16.96
C GLU A 41 2.88 34.02 -16.38
N SER A 42 3.25 33.21 -15.38
CA SER A 42 4.58 33.26 -14.80
C SER A 42 5.14 31.89 -14.45
N LEU A 43 6.48 31.81 -14.46
CA LEU A 43 7.22 30.61 -14.09
C LEU A 43 7.57 30.57 -12.60
N ASN A 44 7.15 31.58 -11.82
CA ASN A 44 7.46 31.66 -10.41
C ASN A 44 6.57 30.70 -9.61
N ALA A 45 7.19 29.85 -8.80
CA ALA A 45 6.49 28.92 -7.93
C ALA A 45 5.52 29.62 -6.97
N ASP A 46 5.91 30.77 -6.41
CA ASP A 46 5.06 31.52 -5.47
C ASP A 46 3.81 32.06 -6.15
N HIS A 47 3.93 32.54 -7.39
CA HIS A 47 2.80 33.02 -8.17
C HIS A 47 1.84 31.89 -8.51
N ILE A 48 2.35 30.74 -8.95
CA ILE A 48 1.51 29.56 -9.25
C ILE A 48 0.75 29.12 -8.00
N LYS A 49 1.43 29.06 -6.83
CA LYS A 49 0.78 28.71 -5.55
C LYS A 49 -0.27 29.74 -5.14
N GLN A 50 -0.05 31.04 -5.38
CA GLN A 50 -1.05 32.08 -5.14
C GLN A 50 -2.28 31.92 -6.03
N VAL A 51 -2.09 31.71 -7.33
CA VAL A 51 -3.21 31.48 -8.27
C VAL A 51 -4.00 30.24 -7.87
N LEU A 52 -3.32 29.15 -7.49
CA LEU A 52 -3.98 27.95 -6.95
C LEU A 52 -4.72 28.20 -5.64
N ALA A 53 -4.17 29.03 -4.76
CA ALA A 53 -4.82 29.39 -3.50
C ALA A 53 -6.12 30.14 -3.76
N ASP A 54 -6.12 31.09 -4.70
CA ASP A 54 -7.32 31.83 -5.10
C ASP A 54 -8.40 30.91 -5.70
N ILE A 55 -8.00 29.96 -6.57
CA ILE A 55 -8.93 29.07 -7.29
C ILE A 55 -9.58 28.05 -6.34
N PHE A 56 -8.79 27.44 -5.46
CA PHE A 56 -9.25 26.35 -4.59
C PHE A 56 -9.56 26.80 -3.16
N HIS A 57 -9.50 28.10 -2.87
CA HIS A 57 -9.68 28.69 -1.55
C HIS A 57 -8.75 28.05 -0.50
N LEU A 58 -7.47 27.93 -0.85
CA LEU A 58 -6.42 27.34 -0.01
C LEU A 58 -5.51 28.43 0.58
N ASP A 59 -6.07 29.54 1.04
CA ASP A 59 -5.31 30.72 1.51
C ASP A 59 -4.42 30.41 2.73
N ASP A 60 -4.81 29.43 3.54
CA ASP A 60 -4.13 29.01 4.77
C ASP A 60 -2.98 28.01 4.53
N TYR A 61 -2.59 27.74 3.28
CA TYR A 61 -1.59 26.71 2.92
C TYR A 61 -0.23 26.85 3.62
N LYS A 62 0.10 28.04 4.13
CA LYS A 62 1.34 28.30 4.89
C LYS A 62 1.22 27.99 6.39
N GLU A 63 0.01 28.09 6.93
CA GLU A 63 -0.26 27.91 8.36
C GLU A 63 -0.74 26.50 8.67
N ASN A 64 -1.55 25.92 7.77
CA ASN A 64 -2.14 24.63 7.92
C ASN A 64 -1.40 23.58 7.08
N LEU A 65 -0.81 22.60 7.78
CA LEU A 65 -0.03 21.54 7.16
C LEU A 65 -0.85 20.72 6.15
N LYS A 66 -2.15 20.52 6.38
CA LYS A 66 -3.00 19.75 5.48
C LYS A 66 -3.20 20.48 4.15
N THR A 67 -3.50 21.77 4.19
CA THR A 67 -3.67 22.56 2.97
C THR A 67 -2.35 22.80 2.27
N GLY A 68 -1.23 22.88 3.01
CA GLY A 68 0.13 22.83 2.44
C GLY A 68 0.40 21.55 1.64
N ILE A 69 0.06 20.36 2.17
CA ILE A 69 0.23 19.08 1.45
C ILE A 69 -0.60 19.06 0.15
N VAL A 70 -1.85 19.53 0.20
CA VAL A 70 -2.71 19.61 -1.00
C VAL A 70 -2.15 20.60 -2.02
N MET A 71 -1.69 21.76 -1.57
CA MET A 71 -1.07 22.78 -2.42
C MET A 71 0.16 22.23 -3.14
N ASP A 72 1.03 21.51 -2.44
CA ASP A 72 2.21 20.89 -3.04
C ASP A 72 1.80 19.80 -4.05
N LEU A 73 0.80 18.97 -3.73
CA LEU A 73 0.27 17.98 -4.68
C LEU A 73 -0.21 18.65 -5.97
N TYR A 74 -0.94 19.76 -5.87
CA TYR A 74 -1.46 20.53 -7.00
C TYR A 74 -0.33 21.17 -7.81
N TYR A 75 0.59 21.86 -7.13
CA TYR A 75 1.73 22.51 -7.75
C TYR A 75 2.61 21.51 -8.52
N TYR A 76 2.99 20.38 -7.90
CA TYR A 76 3.86 19.39 -8.56
C TYR A 76 3.15 18.66 -9.70
N THR A 77 1.82 18.50 -9.64
CA THR A 77 1.04 17.96 -10.76
C THR A 77 1.10 18.88 -11.99
N LEU A 78 0.96 20.19 -11.78
CA LEU A 78 1.10 21.17 -12.86
C LEU A 78 2.53 21.26 -13.37
N GLN A 79 3.52 21.20 -12.48
CA GLN A 79 4.93 21.16 -12.86
C GLN A 79 5.23 19.95 -13.74
N PHE A 80 4.75 18.76 -13.37
CA PHE A 80 4.91 17.55 -14.18
C PHE A 80 4.25 17.68 -15.56
N ALA A 81 3.05 18.25 -15.65
CA ALA A 81 2.39 18.47 -16.94
C ALA A 81 3.20 19.41 -17.85
N ARG A 82 3.76 20.47 -17.27
CA ARG A 82 4.61 21.42 -17.98
C ARG A 82 5.94 20.80 -18.43
N ASP A 83 6.60 20.04 -17.56
CA ASP A 83 7.89 19.41 -17.86
C ASP A 83 7.78 18.38 -19.00
N ASN A 84 6.59 17.79 -19.20
CA ASN A 84 6.28 16.87 -20.29
C ASN A 84 5.53 17.53 -21.48
N ALA A 85 5.47 18.87 -21.50
CA ALA A 85 4.85 19.67 -22.57
C ALA A 85 3.40 19.26 -22.92
N PHE A 86 2.59 18.95 -21.91
CA PHE A 86 1.17 18.62 -22.09
C PHE A 86 0.38 19.84 -22.56
N SER A 87 -0.67 19.61 -23.37
CA SER A 87 -1.61 20.66 -23.77
C SER A 87 -2.40 21.19 -22.56
N LYS A 88 -3.06 22.34 -22.72
CA LYS A 88 -3.91 22.89 -21.64
C LYS A 88 -5.03 21.91 -21.25
N GLU A 89 -5.69 21.30 -22.23
CA GLU A 89 -6.71 20.28 -22.02
C GLU A 89 -6.15 19.06 -21.25
N GLN A 90 -4.98 18.56 -21.66
CA GLN A 90 -4.29 17.46 -21.00
C GLN A 90 -3.91 17.80 -19.56
N THR A 91 -3.41 19.02 -19.33
CA THR A 91 -3.02 19.52 -18.01
C THR A 91 -4.22 19.63 -17.07
N SER A 92 -5.32 20.25 -17.52
CA SER A 92 -6.57 20.35 -16.76
C SER A 92 -7.13 18.97 -16.41
N THR A 93 -7.09 18.05 -17.38
CA THR A 93 -7.57 16.67 -17.18
C THR A 93 -6.69 15.91 -16.19
N LEU A 94 -5.36 15.96 -16.34
CA LEU A 94 -4.44 15.31 -15.41
C LEU A 94 -4.65 15.80 -13.98
N PHE A 95 -4.77 17.12 -13.82
CA PHE A 95 -5.03 17.74 -12.53
C PHE A 95 -6.31 17.18 -11.89
N SER A 96 -7.39 17.15 -12.67
CA SER A 96 -8.69 16.63 -12.23
C SER A 96 -8.61 15.13 -11.86
N ILE A 97 -7.84 14.33 -12.60
CA ILE A 97 -7.61 12.91 -12.28
C ILE A 97 -6.91 12.75 -10.92
N ILE A 98 -5.83 13.51 -10.68
CA ILE A 98 -5.08 13.43 -9.42
C ILE A 98 -5.94 13.92 -8.24
N LYS A 99 -6.68 15.02 -8.42
CA LYS A 99 -7.58 15.55 -7.39
C LYS A 99 -8.65 14.53 -7.01
N LYS A 100 -9.36 13.95 -7.99
CA LYS A 100 -10.38 12.91 -7.74
C LYS A 100 -9.80 11.65 -7.11
N THR A 101 -8.59 11.26 -7.51
CA THR A 101 -7.86 10.16 -6.88
C THR A 101 -7.57 10.46 -5.41
N HIS A 102 -7.23 11.70 -5.09
CA HIS A 102 -7.04 12.17 -3.72
C HIS A 102 -8.32 12.17 -2.90
N GLU A 103 -9.42 12.67 -3.46
CA GLU A 103 -10.74 12.65 -2.81
C GLU A 103 -11.17 11.22 -2.42
N VAL A 104 -11.02 10.25 -3.34
CA VAL A 104 -11.32 8.84 -3.05
C VAL A 104 -10.37 8.27 -1.99
N CYS A 105 -9.09 8.65 -1.99
CA CYS A 105 -8.14 8.25 -0.96
C CYS A 105 -8.60 8.72 0.44
N ILE A 106 -9.12 9.93 0.58
CA ILE A 106 -9.44 10.50 1.90
C ILE A 106 -10.89 10.25 2.36
N GLU A 107 -11.75 9.72 1.49
CA GLU A 107 -13.18 9.45 1.79
C GLU A 107 -13.40 8.55 3.01
N THR A 108 -12.46 7.63 3.27
CA THR A 108 -12.57 6.63 4.32
C THR A 108 -11.27 6.48 5.10
N PRO A 109 -11.30 6.30 6.43
CA PRO A 109 -10.10 5.97 7.21
C PRO A 109 -9.60 4.53 6.96
N PHE A 110 -10.42 3.68 6.34
CA PHE A 110 -10.03 2.32 6.01
C PHE A 110 -9.05 2.27 4.83
N GLY A 111 -8.26 1.19 4.75
CA GLY A 111 -7.39 0.93 3.61
C GLY A 111 -8.23 0.71 2.35
N ASN A 112 -8.10 1.62 1.37
CA ASN A 112 -8.81 1.55 0.09
C ASN A 112 -7.86 1.73 -1.10
N ILE A 113 -6.62 1.24 -0.98
CA ILE A 113 -5.58 1.40 -2.00
C ILE A 113 -6.00 0.78 -3.34
N ASP A 114 -6.58 -0.43 -3.31
CA ASP A 114 -6.99 -1.13 -4.52
C ASP A 114 -8.15 -0.41 -5.21
N GLN A 115 -9.14 0.06 -4.45
CA GLN A 115 -10.27 0.83 -4.99
C GLN A 115 -9.78 2.15 -5.59
N THR A 116 -8.87 2.85 -4.89
CA THR A 116 -8.31 4.13 -5.35
C THR A 116 -7.47 3.94 -6.61
N PHE A 117 -6.63 2.90 -6.65
CA PHE A 117 -5.79 2.61 -7.82
C PHE A 117 -6.62 2.15 -9.03
N ASN A 118 -7.66 1.34 -8.82
CA ASN A 118 -8.57 0.94 -9.88
C ASN A 118 -9.34 2.15 -10.42
N TYR A 119 -9.80 3.04 -9.55
CA TYR A 119 -10.47 4.28 -9.97
C TYR A 119 -9.54 5.19 -10.78
N PHE A 120 -8.29 5.38 -10.33
CA PHE A 120 -7.26 6.10 -11.09
C PHE A 120 -7.03 5.48 -12.47
N LYS A 121 -6.89 4.15 -12.53
CA LYS A 121 -6.71 3.42 -13.79
C LYS A 121 -7.88 3.62 -14.74
N GLU A 122 -9.12 3.51 -14.25
CA GLU A 122 -10.32 3.79 -15.04
C GLU A 122 -10.36 5.23 -15.55
N LEU A 123 -9.99 6.21 -14.71
CA LEU A 123 -9.92 7.62 -15.09
C LEU A 123 -8.91 7.85 -16.22
N VAL A 124 -7.70 7.29 -16.12
CA VAL A 124 -6.69 7.43 -17.18
C VAL A 124 -7.17 6.77 -18.48
N LEU A 125 -7.74 5.56 -18.39
CA LEU A 125 -8.28 4.85 -19.57
C LEU A 125 -9.44 5.61 -20.23
N CYS A 126 -10.31 6.25 -19.44
CA CYS A 126 -11.41 7.10 -19.93
C CYS A 126 -10.91 8.29 -20.77
N HIS A 127 -9.67 8.72 -20.59
CA HIS A 127 -9.06 9.83 -21.36
C HIS A 127 -8.03 9.37 -22.39
N ALA A 128 -7.87 8.07 -22.59
CA ALA A 128 -6.93 7.48 -23.57
C ALA A 128 -7.63 6.68 -24.68
N VAL A 129 -8.88 6.28 -24.50
CA VAL A 129 -9.64 5.49 -25.47
C VAL A 129 -10.76 6.32 -26.09
N ASN A 130 -10.90 6.25 -27.41
CA ASN A 130 -11.96 6.94 -28.15
C ASN A 130 -13.28 6.14 -28.13
N ARG A 131 -14.19 6.47 -27.21
CA ARG A 131 -15.59 5.97 -27.21
C ARG A 131 -16.54 7.05 -26.67
N PRO A 132 -16.91 8.04 -27.49
CA PRO A 132 -17.96 8.99 -27.15
C PRO A 132 -19.27 8.22 -26.85
N PRO A 133 -20.08 8.59 -25.83
CA PRO A 133 -20.00 9.73 -24.92
C PRO A 133 -19.21 9.48 -23.60
N HIS A 134 -18.63 8.29 -23.42
CA HIS A 134 -18.07 7.86 -22.12
C HIS A 134 -16.57 8.04 -21.99
N SER A 135 -15.83 8.21 -23.10
CA SER A 135 -14.39 8.39 -23.10
C SER A 135 -13.94 9.26 -24.27
N ILE A 136 -12.81 9.95 -24.07
CA ILE A 136 -12.20 10.88 -25.02
C ILE A 136 -10.75 10.45 -25.24
N GLU A 137 -10.26 10.54 -26.48
CA GLU A 137 -8.86 10.27 -26.81
C GLU A 137 -8.01 11.53 -26.63
N LEU A 138 -7.65 11.84 -25.38
CA LEU A 138 -6.83 13.00 -25.03
C LEU A 138 -5.36 12.63 -24.80
N PHE A 139 -5.12 11.46 -24.24
CA PHE A 139 -3.78 10.93 -23.94
C PHE A 139 -3.40 9.82 -24.92
N THR A 140 -2.17 9.88 -25.43
CA THR A 140 -1.57 8.79 -26.19
C THR A 140 -1.10 7.68 -25.23
N ALA A 141 -0.78 6.50 -25.78
CA ALA A 141 -0.26 5.39 -24.97
C ALA A 141 1.02 5.75 -24.20
N ASP A 142 1.88 6.60 -24.77
CA ASP A 142 3.09 7.07 -24.08
C ASP A 142 2.76 8.03 -22.93
N HIS A 143 1.84 8.97 -23.14
CA HIS A 143 1.36 9.85 -22.07
C HIS A 143 0.76 9.06 -20.90
N VAL A 144 -0.02 8.01 -21.20
CA VAL A 144 -0.59 7.12 -20.17
C VAL A 144 0.49 6.44 -19.34
N ARG A 145 1.55 5.93 -19.99
CA ARG A 145 2.70 5.32 -19.31
C ARG A 145 3.37 6.33 -18.38
N MET A 146 3.66 7.53 -18.88
CA MET A 146 4.31 8.59 -18.11
C MET A 146 3.47 9.03 -16.91
N ILE A 147 2.17 9.27 -17.10
CA ILE A 147 1.24 9.64 -16.03
C ILE A 147 1.15 8.54 -14.96
N THR A 148 1.06 7.29 -15.39
CA THR A 148 0.97 6.14 -14.48
C THR A 148 2.25 6.00 -13.66
N GLU A 149 3.41 6.05 -14.31
CA GLU A 149 4.71 5.94 -13.65
C GLU A 149 4.94 7.09 -12.66
N TYR A 150 4.61 8.32 -13.05
CA TYR A 150 4.65 9.49 -12.17
C TYR A 150 3.75 9.28 -10.95
N THR A 151 2.47 8.99 -11.16
CA THR A 151 1.48 8.88 -10.08
C THR A 151 1.79 7.73 -9.13
N VAL A 152 2.28 6.59 -9.64
CA VAL A 152 2.70 5.47 -8.78
C VAL A 152 3.90 5.85 -7.92
N ASN A 153 4.89 6.53 -8.50
CA ASN A 153 6.12 6.87 -7.79
C ASN A 153 5.97 8.04 -6.81
N THR A 154 5.08 8.99 -7.08
CA THR A 154 4.88 10.18 -6.22
C THR A 154 3.69 10.02 -5.29
N TYR A 155 2.52 9.65 -5.82
CA TYR A 155 1.29 9.61 -5.04
C TYR A 155 1.10 8.28 -4.30
N PHE A 156 1.03 7.15 -5.03
CA PHE A 156 0.74 5.85 -4.40
C PHE A 156 1.88 5.33 -3.53
N ARG A 157 3.15 5.66 -3.84
CA ARG A 157 4.30 5.39 -2.94
C ARG A 157 4.09 5.98 -1.54
N HIS A 158 3.44 7.14 -1.47
CA HIS A 158 3.17 7.87 -0.23
C HIS A 158 1.71 7.76 0.24
N PHE A 159 0.96 6.76 -0.23
CA PHE A 159 -0.47 6.58 0.07
C PHE A 159 -0.78 6.59 1.57
N LYS A 160 0.06 5.92 2.39
CA LYS A 160 -0.11 5.86 3.85
C LYS A 160 0.04 7.24 4.51
N MET A 161 0.89 8.12 3.97
CA MET A 161 1.08 9.48 4.49
C MET A 161 -0.19 10.31 4.27
N TYR A 162 -0.77 10.26 3.07
CA TYR A 162 -2.04 10.92 2.80
C TYR A 162 -3.16 10.39 3.70
N LYS A 163 -3.27 9.07 3.86
CA LYS A 163 -4.24 8.50 4.81
C LYS A 163 -4.07 9.03 6.22
N TYR A 164 -2.84 9.04 6.73
CA TYR A 164 -2.55 9.52 8.08
C TYR A 164 -2.90 11.00 8.27
N ALA A 165 -2.56 11.85 7.30
CA ALA A 165 -2.79 13.30 7.41
C ALA A 165 -4.27 13.69 7.28
N PHE A 166 -5.03 12.99 6.42
CA PHE A 166 -6.37 13.41 6.01
C PHE A 166 -7.52 12.59 6.61
N THR A 167 -7.25 11.43 7.23
CA THR A 167 -8.29 10.59 7.82
C THR A 167 -8.21 10.54 9.35
N PRO A 168 -9.35 10.47 10.06
CA PRO A 168 -9.35 10.35 11.51
C PRO A 168 -8.84 8.96 11.94
N LEU A 169 -8.15 8.90 13.07
CA LEU A 169 -7.73 7.63 13.67
C LEU A 169 -8.96 6.89 14.20
N VAL A 170 -9.25 5.71 13.64
CA VAL A 170 -10.32 4.82 14.11
C VAL A 170 -9.72 3.81 15.10
N ARG A 171 -10.30 3.71 16.29
CA ARG A 171 -9.97 2.69 17.30
C ARG A 171 -11.21 1.86 17.60
N LEU A 172 -11.02 0.54 17.69
CA LEU A 172 -12.05 -0.39 18.11
C LEU A 172 -11.74 -0.80 19.55
N ASP A 173 -12.64 -0.49 20.47
CA ASP A 173 -12.61 -0.98 21.84
C ASP A 173 -13.56 -2.16 21.98
N LEU A 174 -13.04 -3.31 22.42
CA LEU A 174 -13.79 -4.57 22.50
C LEU A 174 -14.00 -4.93 23.97
N THR A 175 -15.23 -4.81 24.44
CA THR A 175 -15.62 -5.30 25.77
C THR A 175 -16.27 -6.67 25.62
N LEU A 176 -15.63 -7.71 26.16
CA LEU A 176 -16.15 -9.08 26.14
C LEU A 176 -16.93 -9.33 27.44
N SER A 177 -18.25 -9.45 27.35
CA SER A 177 -19.07 -9.96 28.46
C SER A 177 -19.28 -11.45 28.29
N TYR A 178 -18.71 -12.26 29.18
CA TYR A 178 -18.94 -13.70 29.17
C TYR A 178 -20.21 -14.03 29.94
N VAL A 179 -21.22 -14.57 29.26
CA VAL A 179 -22.48 -14.96 29.89
C VAL A 179 -22.31 -16.37 30.48
N GLY A 180 -22.57 -16.53 31.78
CA GLY A 180 -22.59 -17.83 32.45
C GLY A 180 -21.40 -18.15 33.37
N ILE A 181 -20.45 -17.23 33.55
CA ILE A 181 -19.44 -17.33 34.61
C ILE A 181 -19.91 -16.42 35.77
N PRO A 182 -20.08 -16.95 37.01
CA PRO A 182 -20.39 -16.12 38.16
C PRO A 182 -19.26 -15.11 38.38
N GLU A 183 -19.61 -13.85 38.68
CA GLU A 183 -18.62 -12.80 38.97
C GLU A 183 -17.69 -13.27 40.10
N THR A 184 -16.41 -13.45 39.79
CA THR A 184 -15.41 -13.74 40.80
C THR A 184 -15.36 -12.53 41.73
N PRO A 185 -15.57 -12.71 43.06
CA PRO A 185 -15.48 -11.59 43.98
C PRO A 185 -14.10 -10.94 43.86
N PRO A 186 -14.00 -9.60 44.02
CA PRO A 186 -12.73 -8.90 43.96
C PRO A 186 -11.74 -9.56 44.94
N PRO A 187 -10.43 -9.63 44.59
CA PRO A 187 -9.45 -10.23 45.49
C PRO A 187 -9.49 -9.47 46.81
N SER A 188 -10.02 -10.13 47.85
CA SER A 188 -9.90 -9.62 49.20
C SER A 188 -8.43 -9.72 49.56
N GLU A 189 -7.79 -8.59 49.81
CA GLU A 189 -6.51 -8.53 50.53
C GLU A 189 -6.75 -9.14 51.92
N ALA A 190 -6.54 -10.44 52.04
CA ALA A 190 -6.57 -11.16 53.30
C ALA A 190 -5.27 -11.97 53.39
N ASP A 191 -4.45 -11.55 54.34
CA ASP A 191 -3.17 -12.12 54.73
C ASP A 191 -3.18 -13.66 54.81
N GLU A 192 -2.03 -14.24 54.43
CA GLU A 192 -1.70 -15.66 54.45
C GLU A 192 -1.86 -16.31 55.85
N PRO A 193 -1.80 -17.66 55.95
CA PRO A 193 -0.46 -18.19 56.27
C PRO A 193 -0.06 -19.46 55.51
N ASP A 194 1.22 -19.44 55.15
CA ASP A 194 2.19 -20.53 55.06
C ASP A 194 1.80 -21.85 55.78
N ALA A 195 1.74 -22.93 55.01
CA ALA A 195 1.90 -24.29 55.49
C ALA A 195 2.52 -25.14 54.36
N GLY A 196 3.85 -25.13 54.30
CA GLY A 196 4.63 -25.96 53.39
C GLY A 196 4.45 -27.46 53.64
N LEU A 197 4.45 -28.23 52.55
CA LEU A 197 4.86 -29.64 52.51
C LEU A 197 5.53 -29.92 51.15
N GLU A 198 6.86 -29.88 51.22
CA GLU A 198 7.89 -30.68 50.56
C GLU A 198 7.73 -31.10 49.08
N ALA A 199 8.70 -30.63 48.32
CA ALA A 199 9.04 -31.04 46.98
C ALA A 199 9.62 -32.47 46.95
N GLU A 200 9.12 -33.29 46.03
CA GLU A 200 9.98 -34.23 45.31
C GLU A 200 9.99 -33.88 43.82
N GLN A 201 11.22 -33.79 43.31
CA GLN A 201 11.58 -33.39 41.97
C GLN A 201 11.18 -34.46 40.95
N GLY A 202 10.47 -34.03 39.92
CA GLY A 202 10.41 -34.72 38.64
C GLY A 202 10.50 -33.66 37.56
N GLU A 203 11.70 -33.49 36.98
CA GLU A 203 11.90 -32.76 35.73
C GLU A 203 10.87 -33.19 34.70
N LEU A 204 10.31 -32.24 33.96
CA LEU A 204 10.34 -32.21 32.50
C LEU A 204 9.64 -30.95 31.99
N THR A 205 10.45 -30.14 31.33
CA THR A 205 10.09 -29.07 30.41
C THR A 205 8.99 -29.49 29.44
N GLY A 206 7.98 -28.66 29.25
CA GLY A 206 6.94 -28.92 28.25
C GLY A 206 5.92 -27.80 28.20
N ASP A 207 6.24 -26.80 27.39
CA ASP A 207 5.33 -25.78 26.88
C ASP A 207 4.03 -26.48 26.39
N SER A 208 2.88 -26.11 26.96
CA SER A 208 1.58 -26.52 26.43
C SER A 208 0.60 -25.37 26.61
N GLU A 209 0.50 -24.64 25.51
CA GLU A 209 -0.64 -23.84 25.12
C GLU A 209 -1.95 -24.56 25.45
N THR A 210 -2.80 -23.80 26.11
CA THR A 210 -4.22 -24.06 26.30
C THR A 210 -4.94 -24.42 25.00
N PRO A 211 -5.99 -25.27 25.07
CA PRO A 211 -6.64 -25.83 23.90
C PRO A 211 -7.50 -24.79 23.18
N ALA A 212 -7.18 -24.53 21.92
CA ALA A 212 -8.09 -23.87 21.00
C ALA A 212 -9.22 -24.83 20.60
N VAL A 213 -10.42 -24.36 20.90
CA VAL A 213 -11.75 -24.83 20.52
C VAL A 213 -11.79 -25.48 19.13
N ALA A 214 -12.28 -26.72 19.11
CA ALA A 214 -12.61 -27.47 17.90
C ALA A 214 -13.76 -26.78 17.13
N PRO A 215 -13.65 -26.58 15.80
CA PRO A 215 -14.80 -26.38 14.96
C PRO A 215 -15.54 -27.71 14.80
N GLU A 216 -16.86 -27.65 14.95
CA GLU A 216 -17.81 -28.75 14.71
C GLU A 216 -17.51 -29.44 13.37
N ARG A 217 -17.16 -30.73 13.42
CA ARG A 217 -17.08 -31.58 12.24
C ARG A 217 -18.49 -32.00 11.82
N PRO A 218 -18.87 -31.84 10.54
CA PRO A 218 -19.93 -32.65 9.96
C PRO A 218 -19.51 -34.12 10.03
N THR A 219 -20.44 -34.98 10.42
CA THR A 219 -20.32 -36.44 10.40
C THR A 219 -19.79 -36.94 9.06
N GLU A 220 -18.60 -37.55 9.05
CA GLU A 220 -18.07 -38.26 7.89
C GLU A 220 -18.89 -39.54 7.65
N PRO A 221 -19.43 -39.78 6.44
CA PRO A 221 -19.96 -41.08 6.08
C PRO A 221 -18.79 -42.06 5.87
N GLU A 222 -18.99 -43.31 6.28
CA GLU A 222 -17.99 -44.39 6.18
C GLU A 222 -17.30 -44.39 4.80
N GLU A 223 -15.99 -44.13 4.80
CA GLU A 223 -15.20 -44.10 3.57
C GLU A 223 -14.96 -45.52 3.05
N SER A 224 -15.53 -45.81 1.87
CA SER A 224 -15.23 -46.99 1.06
C SER A 224 -13.71 -47.21 0.92
N PRO A 225 -13.21 -48.47 0.95
CA PRO A 225 -11.78 -48.78 0.84
C PRO A 225 -11.10 -48.12 -0.37
N GLU A 226 -11.83 -47.95 -1.47
CA GLU A 226 -11.35 -47.30 -2.70
C GLU A 226 -10.98 -45.82 -2.49
N ARG A 227 -11.66 -45.10 -1.60
CA ARG A 227 -11.35 -43.68 -1.31
C ARG A 227 -10.09 -43.51 -0.47
N LYS A 228 -9.81 -44.48 0.41
CA LYS A 228 -8.56 -44.50 1.19
C LYS A 228 -7.37 -44.77 0.28
N GLU A 229 -7.50 -45.69 -0.67
CA GLU A 229 -6.47 -45.95 -1.68
C GLU A 229 -6.22 -44.74 -2.61
N LEU A 230 -7.27 -44.02 -3.01
CA LEU A 230 -7.11 -42.80 -3.80
C LEU A 230 -6.41 -41.69 -3.00
N ARG A 231 -6.75 -41.51 -1.72
CA ARG A 231 -6.05 -40.54 -0.85
C ARG A 231 -4.59 -40.87 -0.66
N THR A 232 -4.24 -42.15 -0.44
CA THR A 232 -2.83 -42.53 -0.30
C THR A 232 -2.07 -42.31 -1.59
N MET A 233 -2.67 -42.59 -2.76
CA MET A 233 -2.05 -42.30 -4.06
C MET A 233 -1.86 -40.80 -4.33
N ILE A 234 -2.82 -39.96 -3.93
CA ILE A 234 -2.69 -38.49 -4.03
C ILE A 234 -1.60 -37.99 -3.08
N GLN A 235 -1.56 -38.50 -1.84
CA GLN A 235 -0.58 -38.11 -0.83
C GLN A 235 0.85 -38.44 -1.28
N THR A 236 1.06 -39.64 -1.84
CA THR A 236 2.39 -40.06 -2.33
C THR A 236 2.83 -39.23 -3.53
N TYR A 237 1.92 -38.96 -4.47
CA TYR A 237 2.23 -38.11 -5.62
C TYR A 237 2.57 -36.67 -5.21
N LEU A 238 1.80 -36.08 -4.29
CA LEU A 238 2.06 -34.74 -3.79
C LEU A 238 3.40 -34.67 -3.06
N THR A 239 3.74 -35.71 -2.29
CA THR A 239 5.01 -35.78 -1.56
C THR A 239 6.21 -35.88 -2.51
N GLU A 240 6.11 -36.68 -3.58
CA GLU A 240 7.14 -36.77 -4.62
C GLU A 240 7.31 -35.45 -5.37
N GLU A 241 6.23 -34.77 -5.74
CA GLU A 241 6.33 -33.49 -6.47
C GLU A 241 6.90 -32.37 -5.58
N VAL A 242 6.53 -32.32 -4.29
CA VAL A 242 7.14 -31.40 -3.32
C VAL A 242 8.63 -31.67 -3.17
N LYS A 243 9.05 -32.94 -3.12
CA LYS A 243 10.46 -33.32 -3.05
C LYS A 243 11.23 -32.88 -4.30
N LYS A 244 10.63 -33.01 -5.48
CA LYS A 244 11.19 -32.57 -6.75
C LYS A 244 11.32 -31.04 -6.83
N ILE A 245 10.31 -30.30 -6.38
CA ILE A 245 10.35 -28.83 -6.28
C ILE A 245 11.46 -28.41 -5.32
N LYS A 246 11.56 -29.03 -4.15
CA LYS A 246 12.64 -28.75 -3.18
C LYS A 246 14.03 -28.95 -3.79
N ALA A 247 14.26 -30.07 -4.48
CA ALA A 247 15.52 -30.34 -5.16
C ALA A 247 15.82 -29.33 -6.28
N SER A 248 14.79 -28.88 -7.01
CA SER A 248 14.92 -27.83 -8.02
C SER A 248 15.32 -26.49 -7.41
N VAL A 249 14.70 -26.10 -6.29
CA VAL A 249 15.01 -24.85 -5.58
C VAL A 249 16.42 -24.89 -5.00
N ASP A 250 16.83 -25.99 -4.36
CA ASP A 250 18.19 -26.14 -3.81
C ASP A 250 19.27 -26.05 -4.91
N SER A 251 19.01 -26.65 -6.08
CA SER A 251 19.91 -26.54 -7.24
C SER A 251 20.00 -25.10 -7.76
N HIS A 252 18.85 -24.42 -7.85
CA HIS A 252 18.81 -23.03 -8.28
C HIS A 252 19.55 -22.12 -7.29
N LEU A 253 19.36 -22.33 -5.98
CA LEU A 253 20.04 -21.57 -4.94
C LEU A 253 21.56 -21.72 -5.04
N LYS A 254 22.06 -22.96 -5.18
CA LYS A 254 23.50 -23.24 -5.35
C LYS A 254 24.08 -22.58 -6.60
N SER A 255 23.38 -22.68 -7.73
CA SER A 255 23.80 -22.00 -8.97
C SER A 255 23.86 -20.48 -8.80
N THR A 256 22.90 -19.92 -8.05
CA THR A 256 22.88 -18.48 -7.75
C THR A 256 24.03 -18.08 -6.83
N GLU A 257 24.34 -18.90 -5.83
CA GLU A 257 25.46 -18.71 -4.91
C GLU A 257 26.81 -18.80 -5.64
N ASP A 258 27.00 -19.77 -6.53
CA ASP A 258 28.20 -19.90 -7.37
C ASP A 258 28.39 -18.68 -8.30
N LEU A 259 27.30 -18.14 -8.84
CA LEU A 259 27.33 -16.93 -9.66
C LEU A 259 27.68 -15.70 -8.83
N LEU A 260 27.17 -15.61 -7.59
CA LEU A 260 27.50 -14.52 -6.68
C LEU A 260 28.97 -14.61 -6.23
N ASN A 261 29.46 -15.79 -5.88
CA ASN A 261 30.86 -16.02 -5.53
C ASN A 261 31.80 -15.70 -6.69
N LYS A 262 31.46 -16.10 -7.93
CA LYS A 262 32.24 -15.68 -9.12
C LYS A 262 32.26 -14.17 -9.32
N LYS A 263 31.14 -13.48 -9.08
CA LYS A 263 31.10 -12.01 -9.16
C LYS A 263 31.90 -11.35 -8.04
N LEU A 264 31.94 -11.95 -6.86
CA LEU A 264 32.72 -11.49 -5.73
C LEU A 264 34.23 -11.66 -5.98
N ASP A 265 34.67 -12.80 -6.50
CA ASP A 265 36.06 -13.04 -6.91
C ASP A 265 36.55 -12.05 -7.99
N ILE A 266 35.68 -11.70 -8.95
CA ILE A 266 35.99 -10.69 -9.98
C ILE A 266 36.11 -9.29 -9.35
N ALA A 267 35.30 -8.99 -8.34
CA ALA A 267 35.33 -7.70 -7.65
C ALA A 267 36.55 -7.56 -6.71
N GLU A 268 36.97 -8.65 -6.04
CA GLU A 268 38.17 -8.67 -5.19
C GLU A 268 39.47 -8.75 -6.00
N GLY A 269 39.46 -9.39 -7.18
CA GLY A 269 40.61 -9.45 -8.10
C GLY A 269 40.95 -8.14 -8.84
N GLY A 270 40.08 -7.13 -8.78
CA GLY A 270 40.27 -5.81 -9.40
C GLY A 270 41.14 -4.83 -8.60
N GLY A 271 41.61 -5.22 -7.42
CA GLY A 271 42.27 -4.32 -6.45
C GLY A 271 43.79 -4.14 -6.58
N ALA A 272 44.44 -4.67 -7.61
CA ALA A 272 45.90 -4.51 -7.76
C ALA A 272 46.38 -4.46 -9.22
N SER A 273 46.30 -3.29 -9.85
CA SER A 273 47.34 -2.76 -10.77
C SER A 273 46.85 -1.56 -11.59
N THR A 274 46.91 -0.34 -11.05
CA THR A 274 47.03 0.84 -11.93
C THR A 274 47.73 2.00 -11.22
N GLN A 275 49.08 2.00 -11.22
CA GLN A 275 49.83 3.25 -11.17
C GLN A 275 51.26 3.10 -11.72
N LYS A 276 51.47 3.48 -12.98
CA LYS A 276 52.59 4.37 -13.36
C LYS A 276 52.43 4.87 -14.79
N GLY A 277 52.18 6.18 -14.91
CA GLY A 277 52.27 6.89 -16.17
C GLY A 277 53.72 7.05 -16.65
N GLY A 278 53.88 7.19 -17.96
CA GLY A 278 55.15 7.53 -18.61
C GLY A 278 54.91 8.09 -20.01
N ARG A 279 54.96 9.43 -20.11
CA ARG A 279 55.05 10.21 -21.36
C ARG A 279 56.32 9.84 -22.13
N GLY A 280 56.24 9.69 -23.46
CA GLY A 280 57.44 9.54 -24.30
C GLY A 280 57.21 9.32 -25.80
N SER A 281 56.96 10.41 -26.53
CA SER A 281 57.49 10.78 -27.86
C SER A 281 57.95 9.73 -28.90
N ALA A 282 57.36 9.85 -30.10
CA ALA A 282 57.98 9.92 -31.43
C ALA A 282 58.57 8.68 -32.15
N LYS A 283 58.19 8.64 -33.44
CA LYS A 283 58.94 8.22 -34.65
C LYS A 283 59.23 6.72 -34.86
N GLY A 284 58.58 6.18 -35.91
CA GLY A 284 59.31 5.83 -37.12
C GLY A 284 59.33 4.36 -37.58
N LYS A 285 58.94 4.20 -38.86
CA LYS A 285 59.44 3.28 -39.90
C LYS A 285 59.00 1.80 -39.90
N LYS A 286 58.24 1.49 -40.97
CA LYS A 286 58.50 0.46 -42.01
C LYS A 286 59.14 -0.85 -41.55
N LYS A 287 58.45 -1.96 -41.80
CA LYS A 287 58.57 -2.69 -43.08
C LYS A 287 57.36 -3.58 -43.30
#